data_AF-A0A9E4VLD1-F1
#
_entry.id   AF-A0A9E4VLD1-F1
#
_cell.length_a   1.000
_cell.length_b   1.000
_cell.length_c   1.000
_cell.angle_alpha   90.00
_cell.angle_beta   90.00
_cell.angle_gamma   90.00
#
_symmetry.space_group_name_H-M   'P 1'
#
loop_
_entity.id
_entity.type
_entity.pdbx_description
1 polymer ?
#
loop_
_entity_poly.entity_id
_entity_poly.type
_entity_poly.pdbx_seq_one_letter_code
_entity_poly.pdbx_strand_id
1 'polypeptide(L)'
;MNTMKMSLLGGALALIAAGCATPTAEPSAVPVPTEEPTEEMAEAMAPAVKVSDQDASGGTVTIDEVVSDGPGWLVIHITRDGGPGPVIGQSAVEAGSNMGVTVDIDLDKATGQLFAMLHLDAGAVGEYEFPGDDAPVFVDDVIVNVPFEATFPVDDSVTAEDQAAVDGTVTIAFVSAAAPGWIVIHAQADGAPGPVIGSAPIFVGYNADVAVEIDMGAATDTLYAMMHLDLGAAGVYEFPGDDVPVFDADGNVVLAPFALLAE
;
A
#
# COMPACT_ATOMS: atom_id res chain seq x y z
N MET A 1 10.74 -12.05 -61.54
CA MET A 1 10.85 -13.03 -62.64
C MET A 1 11.59 -14.25 -62.10
N ASN A 2 10.94 -15.41 -61.96
CA ASN A 2 10.97 -16.50 -62.96
C ASN A 2 12.39 -16.70 -63.53
N THR A 3 13.07 -17.84 -63.47
CA THR A 3 12.58 -19.20 -63.67
C THR A 3 13.75 -20.18 -63.45
N MET A 4 13.46 -21.27 -62.73
CA MET A 4 13.87 -22.67 -62.96
C MET A 4 14.88 -22.97 -64.09
N LYS A 5 15.89 -23.82 -63.80
CA LYS A 5 16.29 -24.91 -64.72
C LYS A 5 17.11 -26.02 -64.05
N MET A 6 16.43 -27.16 -63.98
CA MET A 6 16.89 -28.55 -63.85
C MET A 6 17.96 -28.92 -64.90
N SER A 7 18.84 -29.90 -64.61
CA SER A 7 18.99 -31.14 -65.43
C SER A 7 20.29 -31.92 -65.21
N LEU A 8 20.13 -33.20 -64.80
CA LEU A 8 20.79 -34.48 -65.20
C LEU A 8 22.34 -34.61 -65.09
N LEU A 9 22.95 -35.77 -64.79
CA LEU A 9 22.86 -37.04 -65.53
C LEU A 9 23.71 -38.16 -64.88
N GLY A 10 23.29 -39.43 -65.03
CA GLY A 10 24.16 -40.64 -65.11
C GLY A 10 24.37 -41.41 -63.80
N GLY A 11 24.27 -42.74 -63.71
CA GLY A 11 24.12 -43.80 -64.70
C GLY A 11 24.74 -45.11 -64.14
N ALA A 12 24.28 -46.26 -64.65
CA ALA A 12 24.73 -47.66 -64.44
C ALA A 12 24.25 -48.36 -63.14
N LEU A 13 23.44 -49.43 -63.10
CA LEU A 13 23.19 -50.67 -63.89
C LEU A 13 24.00 -51.90 -63.41
N ALA A 14 23.26 -53.02 -63.19
CA ALA A 14 23.64 -54.43 -62.94
C ALA A 14 23.72 -54.86 -61.46
N LEU A 15 23.28 -56.04 -61.00
CA LEU A 15 22.72 -57.25 -61.63
C LEU A 15 21.97 -58.08 -60.54
N ILE A 16 21.16 -59.03 -60.99
CA ILE A 16 20.11 -59.82 -60.31
C ILE A 16 20.68 -60.93 -59.40
N ALA A 17 20.04 -61.19 -58.26
CA ALA A 17 19.94 -62.54 -57.68
C ALA A 17 18.60 -62.70 -56.93
N ALA A 18 17.72 -63.54 -57.49
CA ALA A 18 16.48 -63.97 -56.85
C ALA A 18 16.76 -65.16 -55.93
N GLY A 19 16.35 -65.05 -54.67
CA GLY A 19 16.33 -66.15 -53.70
C GLY A 19 15.03 -66.08 -52.90
N CYS A 20 14.16 -67.08 -53.10
CA CYS A 20 12.94 -67.26 -52.32
C CYS A 20 13.27 -67.49 -50.84
N ALA A 21 12.75 -66.62 -49.96
CA ALA A 21 12.59 -66.90 -48.55
C ALA A 21 11.21 -66.39 -48.09
N THR A 22 10.55 -67.24 -47.33
CA THR A 22 9.19 -67.15 -46.76
C THR A 22 8.94 -65.87 -45.95
N PRO A 23 7.70 -65.33 -45.93
CA PRO A 23 7.36 -64.21 -45.07
C PRO A 23 7.35 -64.68 -43.60
N THR A 24 8.37 -64.28 -42.84
CA THR A 24 8.33 -64.28 -41.38
C THR A 24 7.41 -63.15 -40.95
N ALA A 25 6.32 -63.48 -40.27
CA ALA A 25 5.42 -62.49 -39.68
C ALA A 25 6.21 -61.61 -38.69
N GLU A 26 6.15 -60.29 -38.90
CA GLU A 26 6.63 -59.31 -37.93
C GLU A 26 5.84 -59.48 -36.62
N PRO A 27 6.49 -59.44 -35.44
CA PRO A 27 5.78 -59.36 -34.19
C PRO A 27 5.04 -58.03 -34.13
N SER A 28 3.71 -58.10 -34.11
CA SER A 28 2.82 -56.97 -33.87
C SER A 28 3.25 -56.26 -32.58
N ALA A 29 3.75 -55.03 -32.72
CA ALA A 29 3.99 -54.15 -31.58
C ALA A 29 2.65 -53.92 -30.87
N VAL A 30 2.58 -54.35 -29.61
CA VAL A 30 1.53 -53.92 -28.68
C VAL A 30 1.67 -52.40 -28.50
N PRO A 31 0.58 -51.61 -28.63
CA PRO A 31 0.65 -50.18 -28.35
C PRO A 31 0.95 -50.01 -26.86
N VAL A 32 2.07 -49.36 -26.56
CA VAL A 32 2.35 -48.85 -25.21
C VAL A 32 1.32 -47.75 -24.95
N PRO A 33 0.57 -47.78 -23.83
CA PRO A 33 -0.33 -46.68 -23.50
C PRO A 33 0.50 -45.41 -23.39
N THR A 34 0.19 -44.41 -24.21
CA THR A 34 0.62 -43.04 -23.97
C THR A 34 -0.05 -42.60 -22.69
N GLU A 35 0.71 -42.50 -21.60
CA GLU A 35 0.24 -41.81 -20.39
C GLU A 35 0.05 -40.34 -20.78
N GLU A 36 -1.21 -39.92 -20.86
CA GLU A 36 -1.53 -38.49 -20.91
C GLU A 36 -0.98 -37.84 -19.62
N PRO A 37 -0.41 -36.63 -19.69
CA PRO A 37 -0.01 -35.94 -18.48
C PRO A 37 -1.28 -35.74 -17.66
N THR A 38 -1.34 -36.38 -16.49
CA THR A 38 -2.30 -36.03 -15.46
C THR A 38 -2.01 -34.59 -15.09
N GLU A 39 -2.79 -33.64 -15.61
CA GLU A 39 -2.84 -32.29 -15.04
C GLU A 39 -3.30 -32.46 -13.60
N GLU A 40 -2.33 -32.38 -12.69
CA GLU A 40 -2.58 -32.18 -11.28
C GLU A 40 -3.35 -30.87 -11.18
N MET A 41 -4.67 -30.96 -11.02
CA MET A 41 -5.49 -29.81 -10.68
C MET A 41 -5.01 -29.32 -9.32
N ALA A 42 -4.03 -28.42 -9.33
CA ALA A 42 -3.80 -27.54 -8.20
C ALA A 42 -5.16 -26.92 -7.89
N GLU A 43 -5.68 -27.17 -6.68
CA GLU A 43 -6.77 -26.34 -6.18
C GLU A 43 -6.29 -24.90 -6.32
N ALA A 44 -6.93 -24.13 -7.20
CA ALA A 44 -6.66 -22.72 -7.34
C ALA A 44 -6.96 -22.09 -5.97
N MET A 45 -5.91 -21.73 -5.26
CA MET A 45 -6.03 -21.01 -4.00
C MET A 45 -6.56 -19.62 -4.37
N ALA A 46 -7.74 -19.26 -3.84
CA ALA A 46 -8.30 -17.94 -4.08
C ALA A 46 -7.30 -16.85 -3.65
N PRO A 47 -7.21 -15.73 -4.39
CA PRO A 47 -6.35 -14.62 -4.01
C PRO A 47 -6.58 -14.17 -2.56
N ALA A 48 -5.49 -13.95 -1.84
CA ALA A 48 -5.56 -13.64 -0.42
C ALA A 48 -4.30 -12.89 0.04
N VAL A 49 -4.45 -12.09 1.08
CA VAL A 49 -3.34 -11.47 1.81
C VAL A 49 -3.44 -11.90 3.26
N LYS A 50 -2.30 -12.21 3.88
CA LYS A 50 -2.18 -12.45 5.33
C LYS A 50 -1.06 -11.58 5.86
N VAL A 51 -1.38 -10.79 6.87
CA VAL A 51 -0.44 -9.90 7.54
C VAL A 51 -0.80 -9.84 9.02
N SER A 52 0.23 -9.72 9.85
CA SER A 52 0.12 -9.52 11.28
C SER A 52 0.55 -8.10 11.65
N ASP A 53 0.03 -7.61 12.77
CA ASP A 53 0.50 -6.37 13.38
C ASP A 53 2.00 -6.45 13.66
N GLN A 54 2.73 -5.36 13.42
CA GLN A 54 4.18 -5.41 13.43
C GLN A 54 4.82 -4.06 13.77
N ASP A 55 6.09 -4.14 14.18
CA ASP A 55 6.95 -2.98 14.25
C ASP A 55 7.48 -2.65 12.86
N ALA A 56 7.18 -1.43 12.40
CA ALA A 56 7.61 -0.92 11.10
C ALA A 56 8.69 0.18 11.24
N SER A 57 9.37 0.23 12.39
CA SER A 57 10.40 1.22 12.70
C SER A 57 11.55 1.26 11.70
N GLY A 58 11.80 0.15 11.00
CA GLY A 58 12.82 0.02 9.98
C GLY A 58 12.47 0.61 8.62
N GLY A 59 11.25 1.15 8.42
CA GLY A 59 10.79 1.64 7.12
C GLY A 59 10.44 0.54 6.12
N THR A 60 10.26 -0.69 6.61
CA THR A 60 9.86 -1.84 5.82
C THR A 60 8.77 -2.58 6.60
N VAL A 61 7.73 -3.04 5.90
CA VAL A 61 6.74 -3.99 6.43
C VAL A 61 6.91 -5.35 5.76
N THR A 62 6.59 -6.41 6.49
CA THR A 62 6.61 -7.79 5.98
C THR A 62 5.20 -8.36 5.99
N ILE A 63 4.77 -8.88 4.84
CA ILE A 63 3.48 -9.53 4.66
C ILE A 63 3.70 -11.04 4.71
N ASP A 64 2.98 -11.72 5.59
CA ASP A 64 3.20 -13.14 5.89
C ASP A 64 3.01 -14.00 4.65
N GLU A 65 1.90 -13.79 3.93
CA GLU A 65 1.60 -14.50 2.68
C GLU A 65 0.74 -13.63 1.75
N VAL A 66 1.07 -13.67 0.45
CA VAL A 66 0.23 -13.16 -0.63
C VAL A 66 -0.01 -14.27 -1.65
N VAL A 67 -1.28 -14.59 -1.90
CA VAL A 67 -1.70 -15.51 -2.95
C VAL A 67 -2.28 -14.68 -4.10
N SER A 68 -1.74 -14.84 -5.30
CA SER A 68 -2.19 -14.14 -6.51
C SER A 68 -2.47 -15.12 -7.64
N ASP A 69 -3.50 -14.86 -8.46
CA ASP A 69 -3.83 -15.69 -9.63
C ASP A 69 -2.82 -15.49 -10.79
N GLY A 70 -2.12 -14.37 -10.80
CA GLY A 70 -1.15 -13.97 -11.81
C GLY A 70 -0.06 -13.07 -11.23
N PRO A 71 0.84 -12.52 -12.06
CA PRO A 71 1.68 -11.40 -11.66
C PRO A 71 0.82 -10.26 -11.09
N GLY A 72 1.32 -9.62 -10.05
CA GLY A 72 0.59 -8.56 -9.37
C GLY A 72 1.48 -7.71 -8.49
N TRP A 73 0.82 -6.82 -7.74
CA TRP A 73 1.47 -5.93 -6.79
C TRP A 73 0.84 -6.08 -5.42
N LEU A 74 1.68 -6.23 -4.40
CA LEU A 74 1.29 -6.01 -3.02
C LEU A 74 1.52 -4.53 -2.70
N VAL A 75 0.46 -3.82 -2.34
CA VAL A 75 0.46 -2.37 -2.14
C VAL A 75 0.11 -2.03 -0.70
N ILE A 76 0.84 -1.12 -0.10
CA ILE A 76 0.62 -0.63 1.26
C ILE A 76 0.01 0.76 1.20
N HIS A 77 -1.20 0.88 1.72
CA HIS A 77 -1.94 2.13 1.86
C HIS A 77 -1.94 2.61 3.30
N ILE A 78 -1.93 3.92 3.48
CA ILE A 78 -2.25 4.53 4.78
C ILE A 78 -3.75 4.42 5.07
N THR A 79 -4.14 4.73 6.29
CA THR A 79 -5.55 4.90 6.64
C THR A 79 -5.97 6.34 6.42
N ARG A 80 -7.09 6.54 5.72
CA ARG A 80 -7.77 7.84 5.59
C ARG A 80 -9.27 7.60 5.61
N ASP A 81 -9.99 8.41 6.39
CA ASP A 81 -11.46 8.34 6.52
C ASP A 81 -11.98 6.93 6.89
N GLY A 82 -11.20 6.16 7.65
CA GLY A 82 -11.53 4.80 8.07
C GLY A 82 -11.32 3.71 7.01
N GLY A 83 -10.70 4.03 5.87
CA GLY A 83 -10.37 3.07 4.81
C GLY A 83 -9.00 3.29 4.19
N PRO A 84 -8.67 2.54 3.11
CA PRO A 84 -7.42 2.71 2.39
C PRO A 84 -7.31 4.10 1.76
N GLY A 85 -6.25 4.82 2.13
CA GLY A 85 -5.89 6.13 1.62
C GLY A 85 -4.79 6.06 0.55
N PRO A 86 -3.97 7.12 0.41
CA PRO A 86 -2.79 7.12 -0.46
C PRO A 86 -1.83 5.93 -0.26
N VAL A 87 -1.15 5.55 -1.33
CA VAL A 87 -0.10 4.51 -1.32
C VAL A 87 1.19 5.07 -0.73
N ILE A 88 1.86 4.27 0.10
CA ILE A 88 3.18 4.59 0.67
C ILE A 88 4.26 3.57 0.34
N GLY A 89 3.91 2.43 -0.26
CA GLY A 89 4.87 1.41 -0.68
C GLY A 89 4.19 0.28 -1.46
N GLN A 90 4.99 -0.46 -2.19
CA GLN A 90 4.56 -1.50 -3.13
C GLN A 90 5.69 -2.51 -3.40
N SER A 91 5.34 -3.75 -3.68
CA SER A 91 6.28 -4.80 -4.09
C SER A 91 5.62 -5.75 -5.08
N ALA A 92 6.38 -6.23 -6.06
CA ALA A 92 5.87 -7.17 -7.04
C ALA A 92 5.65 -8.54 -6.39
N VAL A 93 4.58 -9.23 -6.80
CA VAL A 93 4.27 -10.60 -6.40
C VAL A 93 4.05 -11.47 -7.64
N GLU A 94 4.51 -12.71 -7.57
CA GLU A 94 4.34 -13.68 -8.65
C GLU A 94 3.00 -14.40 -8.53
N ALA A 95 2.59 -15.09 -9.61
CA ALA A 95 1.45 -16.00 -9.55
C ALA A 95 1.69 -17.12 -8.52
N GLY A 96 0.66 -17.46 -7.75
CA GLY A 96 0.72 -18.43 -6.66
C GLY A 96 1.00 -17.80 -5.29
N SER A 97 1.57 -18.58 -4.38
CA SER A 97 1.86 -18.17 -2.99
C SER A 97 3.25 -17.52 -2.88
N ASN A 98 3.27 -16.32 -2.31
CA ASN A 98 4.46 -15.51 -2.04
C ASN A 98 4.57 -15.35 -0.52
N MET A 99 5.66 -15.83 0.08
CA MET A 99 5.86 -15.85 1.53
C MET A 99 6.81 -14.73 1.97
N GLY A 100 6.48 -14.03 3.06
CA GLY A 100 7.35 -13.03 3.67
C GLY A 100 7.72 -11.89 2.71
N VAL A 101 6.72 -11.37 1.99
CA VAL A 101 6.93 -10.29 1.02
C VAL A 101 7.24 -9.00 1.77
N THR A 102 8.41 -8.43 1.53
CA THR A 102 8.83 -7.16 2.12
C THR A 102 8.44 -5.99 1.24
N VAL A 103 7.94 -4.93 1.84
CA VAL A 103 7.61 -3.67 1.17
C VAL A 103 8.29 -2.52 1.90
N ASP A 104 9.15 -1.79 1.19
CA ASP A 104 9.68 -0.52 1.69
C ASP A 104 8.56 0.52 1.66
N ILE A 105 8.42 1.26 2.77
CA ILE A 105 7.36 2.27 2.93
C ILE A 105 7.97 3.65 3.15
N ASP A 106 7.28 4.65 2.61
CA ASP A 106 7.53 6.05 2.93
C ASP A 106 7.07 6.31 4.38
N LEU A 107 8.03 6.23 5.31
CA LEU A 107 7.77 6.42 6.73
C LEU A 107 7.11 7.76 7.00
N ASP A 108 7.50 8.84 6.33
CA ASP A 108 6.99 10.19 6.60
C ASP A 108 5.49 10.34 6.32
N LYS A 109 4.87 9.35 5.67
CA LYS A 109 3.43 9.32 5.39
C LYS A 109 2.69 8.25 6.18
N ALA A 110 3.40 7.38 6.91
CA ALA A 110 2.82 6.18 7.48
C ALA A 110 1.88 6.49 8.66
N THR A 111 0.70 5.88 8.64
CA THR A 111 -0.28 5.92 9.73
C THR A 111 -0.19 4.64 10.56
N GLY A 112 -0.66 4.69 11.81
CA GLY A 112 -0.61 3.56 12.74
C GLY A 112 -1.36 2.33 12.23
N GLN A 113 -2.52 2.51 11.61
CA GLN A 113 -3.15 1.46 10.84
C GLN A 113 -2.79 1.60 9.35
N LEU A 114 -2.38 0.51 8.73
CA LEU A 114 -2.10 0.41 7.29
C LEU A 114 -2.99 -0.66 6.65
N PHE A 115 -3.11 -0.63 5.32
CA PHE A 115 -3.79 -1.68 4.55
C PHE A 115 -2.83 -2.33 3.58
N ALA A 116 -2.72 -3.65 3.62
CA ALA A 116 -2.08 -4.45 2.59
C ALA A 116 -3.12 -4.87 1.56
N MET A 117 -2.98 -4.39 0.32
CA MET A 117 -3.93 -4.60 -0.77
C MET A 117 -3.26 -5.31 -1.93
N LEU A 118 -3.92 -6.32 -2.48
CA LEU A 118 -3.46 -6.99 -3.70
C LEU A 118 -4.02 -6.26 -4.94
N HIS A 119 -3.12 -5.93 -5.86
CA HIS A 119 -3.41 -5.34 -7.16
C HIS A 119 -2.97 -6.30 -8.27
N LEU A 120 -3.62 -6.18 -9.42
CA LEU A 120 -3.17 -6.79 -10.67
C LEU A 120 -1.91 -6.09 -11.17
N ASP A 121 -1.10 -6.79 -11.96
CA ASP A 121 -0.10 -6.21 -12.87
C ASP A 121 -0.71 -6.28 -14.27
N ALA A 122 -1.33 -5.19 -14.70
CA ALA A 122 -2.02 -5.07 -15.96
C ALA A 122 -1.46 -3.88 -16.76
N GLY A 123 -1.72 -3.85 -18.06
CA GLY A 123 -1.08 -2.84 -18.90
C GLY A 123 0.39 -3.22 -19.17
N ALA A 124 1.35 -2.49 -18.59
CA ALA A 124 2.77 -2.73 -18.83
C ALA A 124 3.36 -3.65 -17.75
N VAL A 125 3.56 -4.92 -18.12
CA VAL A 125 4.09 -5.95 -17.22
C VAL A 125 5.33 -5.49 -16.45
N GLY A 126 5.23 -5.52 -15.12
CA GLY A 126 6.31 -5.16 -14.20
C GLY A 126 6.49 -3.67 -13.96
N GLU A 127 5.57 -2.83 -14.45
CA GLU A 127 5.42 -1.43 -14.05
C GLU A 127 4.18 -1.31 -13.14
N TYR A 128 4.18 -0.34 -12.22
CA TYR A 128 3.06 -0.14 -11.28
C TYR A 128 2.25 1.09 -11.70
N GLU A 129 1.01 0.90 -12.13
CA GLU A 129 0.13 1.93 -12.69
C GLU A 129 -1.17 2.14 -11.90
N PHE A 130 -1.04 2.64 -10.67
CA PHE A 130 -2.19 3.03 -9.85
C PHE A 130 -2.24 4.55 -9.55
N PRO A 131 -3.40 5.21 -9.69
CA PRO A 131 -4.65 4.68 -10.25
C PRO A 131 -4.54 4.44 -11.76
N GLY A 132 -5.13 3.35 -12.27
CA GLY A 132 -4.98 2.97 -13.67
C GLY A 132 -5.25 1.50 -13.93
N ASP A 133 -4.41 0.90 -14.76
CA ASP A 133 -4.55 -0.48 -15.23
C ASP A 133 -4.40 -1.49 -14.07
N ASP A 134 -3.55 -1.18 -13.08
CA ASP A 134 -3.33 -1.99 -11.87
C ASP A 134 -4.45 -1.82 -10.84
N ALA A 135 -5.64 -2.26 -11.22
CA ALA A 135 -6.80 -2.25 -10.35
C ALA A 135 -6.65 -3.25 -9.18
N PRO A 136 -7.31 -2.98 -8.03
CA PRO A 136 -7.36 -3.93 -6.94
C PRO A 136 -7.99 -5.28 -7.34
N VAL A 137 -7.51 -6.36 -6.75
CA VAL A 137 -8.05 -7.71 -6.93
C VAL A 137 -9.32 -7.90 -6.10
N PHE A 138 -10.31 -8.58 -6.67
CA PHE A 138 -11.59 -8.92 -6.03
C PHE A 138 -11.78 -10.44 -5.96
N VAL A 139 -12.30 -10.92 -4.83
CA VAL A 139 -12.78 -12.29 -4.63
C VAL A 139 -14.23 -12.18 -4.13
N ASP A 140 -15.16 -12.80 -4.86
CA ASP A 140 -16.61 -12.73 -4.55
C ASP A 140 -17.13 -11.29 -4.35
N ASP A 141 -16.74 -10.37 -5.25
CA ASP A 141 -17.03 -8.93 -5.21
C ASP A 141 -16.46 -8.18 -3.98
N VAL A 142 -15.58 -8.81 -3.20
CA VAL A 142 -14.85 -8.21 -2.08
C VAL A 142 -13.41 -7.97 -2.48
N ILE A 143 -12.94 -6.75 -2.27
CA ILE A 143 -11.54 -6.37 -2.49
C ILE A 143 -10.60 -7.16 -1.56
N VAL A 144 -9.48 -7.64 -2.10
CA VAL A 144 -8.45 -8.32 -1.30
C VAL A 144 -7.59 -7.25 -0.61
N ASN A 145 -8.09 -6.75 0.51
CA ASN A 145 -7.36 -5.85 1.41
C ASN A 145 -7.42 -6.36 2.85
N VAL A 146 -6.36 -6.14 3.60
CA VAL A 146 -6.28 -6.52 5.02
C VAL A 146 -5.67 -5.37 5.81
N PRO A 147 -6.38 -4.80 6.80
CA PRO A 147 -5.80 -3.84 7.72
C PRO A 147 -4.83 -4.53 8.69
N PHE A 148 -3.79 -3.81 9.11
CA PHE A 148 -2.90 -4.22 10.18
C PHE A 148 -2.35 -2.99 10.91
N GLU A 149 -2.02 -3.16 12.19
CA GLU A 149 -1.39 -2.12 12.99
C GLU A 149 0.14 -2.16 12.78
N ALA A 150 0.71 -1.01 12.47
CA ALA A 150 2.13 -0.76 12.33
C ALA A 150 2.58 0.22 13.43
N THR A 151 3.56 -0.19 14.24
CA THR A 151 4.16 0.71 15.23
C THR A 151 5.41 1.39 14.67
N PHE A 152 5.57 2.67 14.99
CA PHE A 152 6.71 3.49 14.59
C PHE A 152 7.34 4.14 15.82
N PRO A 153 8.67 4.36 15.84
CA PRO A 153 9.32 5.17 16.84
C PRO A 153 9.10 6.64 16.48
N VAL A 154 7.94 7.17 16.84
CA VAL A 154 7.59 8.56 16.62
C VAL A 154 7.73 9.32 17.93
N ASP A 155 8.53 10.38 17.91
CA ASP A 155 8.47 11.41 18.94
C ASP A 155 7.32 12.35 18.62
N ASP A 156 6.52 12.70 19.63
CA ASP A 156 5.40 13.62 19.47
C ASP A 156 5.91 14.99 19.03
N SER A 157 5.47 15.45 17.87
CA SER A 157 5.85 16.76 17.34
C SER A 157 4.79 17.36 16.44
N VAL A 158 4.76 18.69 16.39
CA VAL A 158 3.88 19.47 15.52
C VAL A 158 4.75 20.48 14.77
N THR A 159 4.55 20.56 13.46
CA THR A 159 5.14 21.58 12.59
C THR A 159 4.02 22.39 11.97
N ALA A 160 4.03 23.70 12.22
CA ALA A 160 3.12 24.66 11.62
C ALA A 160 3.93 25.76 10.93
N GLU A 161 3.42 26.24 9.80
CA GLU A 161 4.01 27.33 9.03
C GLU A 161 3.08 28.55 9.04
N ASP A 162 3.67 29.73 8.92
CA ASP A 162 2.94 30.98 8.75
C ASP A 162 2.12 30.92 7.45
N GLN A 163 0.84 31.26 7.55
CA GLN A 163 -0.10 31.05 6.45
C GLN A 163 -1.31 31.97 6.57
N ALA A 164 -2.00 32.20 5.46
CA ALA A 164 -3.37 32.72 5.49
C ALA A 164 -4.35 31.55 5.68
N ALA A 165 -5.47 31.78 6.34
CA ALA A 165 -6.56 30.80 6.35
C ALA A 165 -7.28 30.83 5.00
N VAL A 166 -7.57 29.67 4.42
CA VAL A 166 -8.34 29.56 3.17
C VAL A 166 -9.72 29.03 3.52
N ASP A 167 -10.77 29.78 3.18
CA ASP A 167 -12.16 29.43 3.51
C ASP A 167 -12.38 29.08 5.00
N GLY A 168 -11.68 29.80 5.90
CA GLY A 168 -11.74 29.57 7.35
C GLY A 168 -10.95 28.35 7.85
N THR A 169 -10.10 27.76 7.00
CA THR A 169 -9.27 26.60 7.34
C THR A 169 -7.79 26.98 7.40
N VAL A 170 -7.10 26.49 8.43
CA VAL A 170 -5.63 26.47 8.50
C VAL A 170 -5.13 25.04 8.29
N THR A 171 -3.95 24.89 7.73
CA THR A 171 -3.30 23.60 7.49
C THR A 171 -2.06 23.47 8.36
N ILE A 172 -2.05 22.45 9.21
CA ILE A 172 -0.86 22.10 9.99
C ILE A 172 -0.02 21.16 9.13
N ALA A 173 1.18 21.63 8.79
CA ALA A 173 2.02 21.01 7.78
C ALA A 173 2.34 19.55 8.13
N PHE A 174 2.66 19.29 9.40
CA PHE A 174 3.03 17.96 9.83
C PHE A 174 2.81 17.71 11.31
N VAL A 175 2.42 16.47 11.63
CA VAL A 175 2.25 15.97 12.98
C VAL A 175 2.77 14.55 13.06
N SER A 176 3.64 14.28 14.02
CA SER A 176 4.10 12.94 14.39
C SER A 176 3.47 12.62 15.74
N ALA A 177 2.67 11.57 15.84
CA ALA A 177 1.88 11.25 17.03
C ALA A 177 2.07 9.80 17.48
N ALA A 178 2.47 9.59 18.73
CA ALA A 178 2.63 8.27 19.33
C ALA A 178 1.31 7.62 19.76
N ALA A 179 0.23 8.42 19.85
CA ALA A 179 -1.11 8.00 20.22
C ALA A 179 -2.16 8.73 19.36
N PRO A 180 -3.40 8.21 19.24
CA PRO A 180 -4.51 8.97 18.67
C PRO A 180 -4.76 10.25 19.46
N GLY A 181 -5.20 11.30 18.77
CA GLY A 181 -5.35 12.60 19.41
C GLY A 181 -6.00 13.65 18.55
N TRP A 182 -5.74 14.89 18.93
CA TRP A 182 -6.24 16.08 18.28
C TRP A 182 -5.12 17.07 18.02
N ILE A 183 -5.19 17.76 16.89
CA ILE A 183 -4.57 19.07 16.76
C ILE A 183 -5.60 20.12 17.10
N VAL A 184 -5.25 20.98 18.05
CA VAL A 184 -6.10 22.02 18.60
C VAL A 184 -5.49 23.37 18.29
N ILE A 185 -6.26 24.25 17.67
CA ILE A 185 -5.84 25.61 17.37
C ILE A 185 -6.30 26.53 18.49
N HIS A 186 -5.34 27.17 19.15
CA HIS A 186 -5.58 28.21 20.14
C HIS A 186 -5.29 29.59 19.57
N ALA A 187 -6.19 30.54 19.81
CA ALA A 187 -5.87 31.95 19.67
C ALA A 187 -4.86 32.39 20.75
N GLN A 188 -4.05 33.41 20.48
CA GLN A 188 -3.11 33.94 21.46
C GLN A 188 -3.84 34.77 22.53
N ALA A 189 -3.50 34.51 23.80
CA ALA A 189 -3.85 35.36 24.93
C ALA A 189 -2.60 35.61 25.79
N ASP A 190 -2.28 36.87 26.06
CA ASP A 190 -1.16 37.28 26.93
C ASP A 190 0.20 36.65 26.58
N GLY A 191 0.45 36.34 25.30
CA GLY A 191 1.72 35.73 24.86
C GLY A 191 1.78 34.20 24.98
N ALA A 192 0.66 33.56 25.32
CA ALA A 192 0.53 32.12 25.46
C ALA A 192 -0.72 31.59 24.71
N PRO A 193 -0.88 30.27 24.58
CA PRO A 193 -2.13 29.67 24.11
C PRO A 193 -3.33 30.12 24.95
N GLY A 194 -4.33 30.68 24.29
CA GLY A 194 -5.56 31.22 24.85
C GLY A 194 -6.77 30.31 24.56
N PRO A 195 -7.95 30.87 24.21
CA PRO A 195 -9.12 30.08 23.86
C PRO A 195 -8.89 29.16 22.65
N VAL A 196 -9.51 27.98 22.67
CA VAL A 196 -9.58 27.08 21.51
C VAL A 196 -10.53 27.68 20.47
N ILE A 197 -10.11 27.69 19.22
CA ILE A 197 -10.88 28.20 18.08
C ILE A 197 -11.10 27.15 16.98
N GLY A 198 -10.48 25.98 17.07
CA GLY A 198 -10.70 24.87 16.14
C GLY A 198 -9.96 23.61 16.58
N SER A 199 -10.37 22.44 16.08
CA SER A 199 -9.66 21.19 16.28
C SER A 199 -9.89 20.21 15.14
N ALA A 200 -8.95 19.28 14.93
CA ALA A 200 -9.07 18.18 13.98
C ALA A 200 -8.45 16.90 14.57
N PRO A 201 -9.00 15.72 14.26
CA PRO A 201 -8.44 14.47 14.74
C PRO A 201 -7.11 14.17 14.05
N ILE A 202 -6.21 13.52 14.78
CA ILE A 202 -4.95 12.96 14.27
C ILE A 202 -4.83 11.50 14.68
N PHE A 203 -4.16 10.72 13.84
CA PHE A 203 -3.94 9.30 14.05
C PHE A 203 -2.51 9.04 14.52
N VAL A 204 -2.28 7.86 15.09
CA VAL A 204 -0.91 7.38 15.37
C VAL A 204 -0.07 7.44 14.10
N GLY A 205 1.21 7.73 14.23
CA GLY A 205 2.14 7.89 13.13
C GLY A 205 2.17 9.32 12.60
N TYR A 206 2.35 9.47 11.31
CA TYR A 206 2.54 10.75 10.65
C TYR A 206 1.26 11.24 9.97
N ASN A 207 0.92 12.51 10.21
CA ASN A 207 -0.23 13.18 9.65
C ASN A 207 0.28 14.44 8.94
N ALA A 208 0.22 14.44 7.61
CA ALA A 208 0.55 15.60 6.79
C ALA A 208 -0.71 16.38 6.42
N ASP A 209 -0.55 17.68 6.21
CA ASP A 209 -1.60 18.58 5.72
C ASP A 209 -2.90 18.51 6.55
N VAL A 210 -2.78 18.51 7.87
CA VAL A 210 -3.94 18.41 8.78
C VAL A 210 -4.75 19.70 8.68
N ALA A 211 -5.89 19.63 8.00
CA ALA A 211 -6.82 20.73 7.82
C ALA A 211 -7.65 20.94 9.10
N VAL A 212 -7.63 22.16 9.62
CA VAL A 212 -8.40 22.56 10.82
C VAL A 212 -9.27 23.76 10.49
N GLU A 213 -10.58 23.56 10.53
CA GLU A 213 -11.55 24.66 10.47
C GLU A 213 -11.48 25.46 11.77
N ILE A 214 -11.40 26.79 11.67
CA ILE A 214 -11.26 27.70 12.81
C ILE A 214 -12.35 28.78 12.84
N ASP A 215 -12.73 29.21 14.05
CA ASP A 215 -13.54 30.41 14.25
C ASP A 215 -12.72 31.66 13.92
N MET A 216 -12.84 32.14 12.68
CA MET A 216 -12.20 33.35 12.20
C MET A 216 -12.58 34.60 13.01
N GLY A 217 -13.72 34.62 13.71
CA GLY A 217 -14.13 35.73 14.56
C GLY A 217 -13.36 35.82 15.88
N ALA A 218 -12.73 34.73 16.30
CA ALA A 218 -11.92 34.62 17.51
C ALA A 218 -10.41 34.54 17.22
N ALA A 219 -10.01 34.47 15.95
CA ALA A 219 -8.62 34.37 15.54
C ALA A 219 -7.80 35.62 15.89
N THR A 220 -6.51 35.41 16.15
CA THR A 220 -5.50 36.43 16.42
C THR A 220 -4.33 36.30 15.44
N ASP A 221 -3.49 37.34 15.32
CA ASP A 221 -2.33 37.34 14.41
C ASP A 221 -1.35 36.18 14.67
N THR A 222 -1.23 35.72 15.91
CA THR A 222 -0.50 34.49 16.26
C THR A 222 -1.50 33.44 16.71
N LEU A 223 -1.35 32.22 16.23
CA LEU A 223 -2.07 31.04 16.68
C LEU A 223 -1.09 29.99 17.21
N TYR A 224 -1.60 29.03 17.97
CA TYR A 224 -0.83 27.88 18.43
C TYR A 224 -1.54 26.60 18.01
N ALA A 225 -0.84 25.75 17.27
CA ALA A 225 -1.25 24.37 17.06
C ALA A 225 -0.71 23.53 18.22
N MET A 226 -1.60 23.00 19.05
CA MET A 226 -1.26 22.20 20.22
C MET A 226 -1.77 20.78 20.02
N MET A 227 -0.93 19.80 20.34
CA MET A 227 -1.34 18.41 20.31
C MET A 227 -2.03 18.03 21.62
N HIS A 228 -3.18 17.38 21.53
CA HIS A 228 -3.91 16.80 22.65
C HIS A 228 -4.06 15.29 22.42
N LEU A 229 -4.14 14.52 23.51
CA LEU A 229 -4.53 13.11 23.46
C LEU A 229 -6.05 13.00 23.30
N ASP A 230 -6.51 11.97 22.60
CA ASP A 230 -7.91 11.53 22.57
C ASP A 230 -8.12 10.55 23.72
N LEU A 231 -8.59 11.06 24.86
CA LEU A 231 -8.86 10.30 26.06
C LEU A 231 -10.36 10.36 26.37
N GLY A 232 -10.86 9.36 27.11
CA GLY A 232 -12.28 9.30 27.41
C GLY A 232 -13.05 8.66 26.25
N ALA A 233 -13.85 9.42 25.52
CA ALA A 233 -14.68 8.88 24.45
C ALA A 233 -13.97 8.99 23.09
N ALA A 234 -13.45 7.87 22.60
CA ALA A 234 -12.72 7.81 21.34
C ALA A 234 -13.42 8.55 20.19
N GLY A 235 -12.67 9.44 19.53
CA GLY A 235 -13.13 10.24 18.40
C GLY A 235 -14.05 11.41 18.78
N VAL A 236 -14.17 11.74 20.06
CA VAL A 236 -14.84 12.94 20.55
C VAL A 236 -13.78 13.88 21.12
N TYR A 237 -13.97 15.19 20.96
CA TYR A 237 -13.05 16.19 21.51
C TYR A 237 -13.61 16.77 22.82
N GLU A 238 -12.93 16.54 23.94
CA GLU A 238 -13.36 16.91 25.29
C GLU A 238 -12.37 17.84 26.03
N PHE A 239 -12.30 19.11 25.63
CA PHE A 239 -11.51 20.12 26.32
C PHE A 239 -12.33 21.37 26.75
N PRO A 240 -12.17 21.86 28.00
CA PRO A 240 -11.40 21.25 29.09
C PRO A 240 -12.06 19.95 29.57
N GLY A 241 -11.26 18.92 29.85
CA GLY A 241 -11.78 17.60 30.16
C GLY A 241 -10.71 16.52 30.04
N ASP A 242 -11.11 15.38 29.47
CA ASP A 242 -10.27 14.20 29.33
C ASP A 242 -9.13 14.44 28.32
N ASP A 243 -9.36 15.22 27.25
CA ASP A 243 -8.38 15.51 26.20
C ASP A 243 -7.36 16.55 26.62
N VAL A 244 -6.29 16.08 27.24
CA VAL A 244 -5.20 16.91 27.78
C VAL A 244 -4.08 17.13 26.76
N PRO A 245 -3.32 18.24 26.87
CA PRO A 245 -2.15 18.48 26.04
C PRO A 245 -1.10 17.36 26.15
N VAL A 246 -0.46 17.05 25.04
CA VAL A 246 0.69 16.14 24.99
C VAL A 246 1.95 16.86 25.48
N PHE A 247 2.80 16.12 26.20
CA PHE A 247 4.08 16.61 26.72
C PHE A 247 5.23 15.78 26.13
N ASP A 248 6.30 16.46 25.71
CA ASP A 248 7.52 15.81 25.25
C ASP A 248 8.31 15.16 26.42
N ALA A 249 9.41 14.47 26.10
CA ALA A 249 10.24 13.80 27.10
C ALA A 249 10.88 14.76 28.13
N ASP A 250 11.00 16.05 27.80
CA ASP A 250 11.51 17.10 28.68
C ASP A 250 10.40 17.78 29.51
N GLY A 251 9.13 17.41 29.29
CA GLY A 251 7.96 17.94 29.97
C GLY A 251 7.45 19.26 29.40
N ASN A 252 7.85 19.64 28.19
CA ASN A 252 7.27 20.78 27.48
C ASN A 252 5.99 20.34 26.75
N VAL A 253 5.02 21.24 26.63
CA VAL A 253 3.83 20.98 25.81
C VAL A 253 4.24 20.89 24.35
N VAL A 254 3.77 19.86 23.65
CA VAL A 254 3.98 19.70 22.21
C VAL A 254 3.05 20.67 21.48
N LEU A 255 3.62 21.79 21.03
CA LEU A 255 2.91 22.83 20.30
C LEU A 255 3.84 23.56 19.32
N ALA A 256 3.24 24.16 18.29
CA ALA A 256 3.90 25.05 17.35
C ALA A 256 3.15 26.39 17.23
N PRO A 257 3.78 27.54 17.52
CA PRO A 257 3.21 28.83 17.16
C PRO A 257 3.35 29.10 15.66
N PHE A 258 2.39 29.80 15.07
CA PHE A 258 2.47 30.28 13.69
C PHE A 258 1.69 31.60 13.54
N ALA A 259 2.06 32.41 12.56
CA ALA A 259 1.34 33.63 12.23
C ALA A 259 0.18 33.34 11.27
N LEU A 260 -0.99 33.87 11.60
CA LEU A 260 -2.12 33.97 10.68
C LEU A 260 -1.94 35.25 9.83
N LEU A 261 -1.60 35.06 8.57
CA LEU A 261 -1.40 36.13 7.61
C LEU A 261 -2.75 36.65 7.09
N ALA A 262 -2.79 37.92 6.72
CA ALA A 262 -3.93 38.47 6.00
C ALA A 262 -4.04 37.84 4.60
N GLU A 263 -5.27 37.59 4.15
CA GLU A 263 -5.57 37.17 2.78
C GLU A 263 -5.20 38.23 1.71
#